data_AF-A0A923YJ55-F1
#
_entry.id   AF-A0A923YJ55-F1
#
_cell.length_a   1.000
_cell.length_b   1.000
_cell.length_c   1.000
_cell.angle_alpha   90.00
_cell.angle_beta   90.00
_cell.angle_gamma   90.00
#
_symmetry.space_group_name_H-M   'P 1'
#
loop_
_entity.id
_entity.type
_entity.pdbx_description
1 polymer ?
#
loop_
_entity_poly.entity_id
_entity_poly.type
_entity_poly.pdbx_seq_one_letter_code
_entity_poly.pdbx_strand_id
1 'polypeptide(L)'
;MIALTKMDPTLKKICFDYPLLSPGDWYIQALALKAAANRLDHTKFPIRQDEDTINHVGSYQMLLSFSFENLIKGLVVFFRLRQGDTETLVSKHFTHDLGALACDPCCAPLKITPHELATLKRLSAYGIWAGRYPRPMREVDVIVKSYGSREYTAEKILWDRLSIYLYNRGWIKKWVDKTRYSTILMLKEPDANCIDENN
;
A
#
# COMPACT_ATOMS: atom_id res chain seq x y z
N MET A 1 -35.55 11.90 13.52
CA MET A 1 -34.67 10.72 13.49
C MET A 1 -34.92 9.99 12.18
N ILE A 2 -33.99 10.07 11.23
CA ILE A 2 -34.08 9.33 9.97
C ILE A 2 -33.60 7.91 10.28
N ALA A 3 -34.50 6.93 10.20
CA ALA A 3 -34.12 5.53 10.32
C ALA A 3 -33.17 5.20 9.15
N LEU A 4 -31.90 4.93 9.45
CA LEU A 4 -30.96 4.38 8.49
C LEU A 4 -31.52 3.02 8.03
N THR A 5 -32.17 3.01 6.88
CA THR A 5 -32.60 1.80 6.19
C THR A 5 -31.41 0.86 6.05
N LYS A 6 -31.52 -0.35 6.59
CA LYS A 6 -30.48 -1.38 6.49
C LYS A 6 -30.14 -1.58 5.01
N MET A 7 -28.88 -1.33 4.66
CA MET A 7 -28.38 -1.53 3.31
C MET A 7 -28.52 -3.01 2.91
N ASP A 8 -28.91 -3.26 1.66
CA ASP A 8 -29.03 -4.61 1.10
C ASP A 8 -27.70 -5.38 1.34
N PRO A 9 -27.73 -6.58 1.96
CA PRO A 9 -26.53 -7.38 2.21
C PRO A 9 -25.70 -7.70 0.96
N THR A 10 -26.35 -7.84 -0.19
CA THR A 10 -25.71 -8.07 -1.49
C THR A 10 -24.96 -6.83 -1.95
N LEU A 11 -25.59 -5.65 -1.84
CA LEU A 11 -24.91 -4.37 -2.14
C LEU A 11 -23.76 -4.12 -1.17
N LYS A 12 -23.92 -4.49 0.11
CA LYS A 12 -22.83 -4.44 1.10
C LYS A 12 -21.62 -5.26 0.65
N LYS A 13 -21.87 -6.52 0.28
CA LYS A 13 -20.83 -7.41 -0.19
C LYS A 13 -20.15 -6.89 -1.46
N ILE A 14 -20.94 -6.33 -2.38
CA ILE A 14 -20.42 -5.83 -3.65
C ILE A 14 -19.56 -4.57 -3.49
N CYS A 15 -20.06 -3.61 -2.73
CA CYS A 15 -19.44 -2.29 -2.61
C CYS A 15 -18.32 -2.24 -1.57
N PHE A 16 -18.36 -3.08 -0.52
CA PHE A 16 -17.43 -2.99 0.60
C PHE A 16 -16.54 -4.23 0.74
N ASP A 17 -17.08 -5.44 0.60
CA ASP A 17 -16.30 -6.65 0.89
C ASP A 17 -15.43 -7.06 -0.31
N TYR A 18 -15.95 -7.02 -1.54
CA TYR A 18 -15.17 -7.41 -2.72
C TYR A 18 -13.93 -6.54 -2.98
N PRO A 19 -13.94 -5.21 -2.79
CA PRO A 19 -12.72 -4.41 -2.92
C PRO A 19 -11.63 -4.83 -1.93
N LEU A 20 -12.01 -5.22 -0.71
CA LEU A 20 -11.05 -5.68 0.30
C LEU A 20 -10.41 -7.03 -0.05
N LEU A 21 -11.05 -7.80 -0.94
CA LEU A 21 -10.59 -9.09 -1.44
C LEU A 21 -9.79 -8.98 -2.75
N SER A 22 -9.66 -7.78 -3.32
CA SER A 22 -9.02 -7.58 -4.62
C SER A 22 -7.63 -6.96 -4.42
N PRO A 23 -6.53 -7.70 -4.68
CA PRO A 23 -5.19 -7.13 -4.66
C PRO A 23 -5.04 -5.94 -5.61
N GLY A 24 -5.75 -5.97 -6.74
CA GLY A 24 -5.77 -4.90 -7.73
C GLY A 24 -6.42 -3.62 -7.20
N ASP A 25 -7.50 -3.70 -6.44
CA ASP A 25 -8.17 -2.52 -5.88
C ASP A 25 -7.27 -1.83 -4.84
N TRP A 26 -6.61 -2.61 -3.99
CA TRP A 26 -5.57 -2.11 -3.08
C TRP A 26 -4.41 -1.45 -3.83
N TYR A 27 -3.96 -2.05 -4.94
CA TYR A 27 -2.89 -1.48 -5.76
C TYR A 27 -3.29 -0.15 -6.42
N ILE A 28 -4.51 -0.05 -6.95
CA ILE A 28 -5.03 1.20 -7.54
C ILE A 28 -5.09 2.31 -6.49
N GLN A 29 -5.57 2.02 -5.28
CA GLN A 29 -5.57 2.97 -4.17
C GLN A 29 -4.15 3.39 -3.79
N ALA A 30 -3.22 2.43 -3.72
CA ALA A 30 -1.81 2.69 -3.47
C ALA A 30 -1.22 3.65 -4.54
N LEU A 31 -1.47 3.40 -5.83
CA LEU A 31 -1.03 4.27 -6.92
C LEU A 31 -1.62 5.69 -6.84
N ALA A 32 -2.92 5.81 -6.51
CA ALA A 32 -3.58 7.10 -6.37
C ALA A 32 -2.95 7.93 -5.23
N LEU A 33 -2.69 7.29 -4.08
CA LEU A 33 -2.01 7.91 -2.94
C LEU A 33 -0.56 8.27 -3.27
N LYS A 34 0.18 7.39 -3.96
CA LYS A 34 1.55 7.69 -4.42
C LYS A 34 1.58 8.89 -5.37
N ALA A 35 0.63 8.96 -6.29
CA ALA A 35 0.52 10.07 -7.23
C ALA A 35 0.19 11.38 -6.50
N ALA A 36 -0.70 11.34 -5.50
CA ALA A 36 -1.00 12.49 -4.65
C ALA A 36 0.23 12.92 -3.84
N ALA A 37 0.95 11.98 -3.22
CA ALA A 37 2.20 12.25 -2.52
C ALA A 37 3.22 12.90 -3.47
N ASN A 38 3.43 12.35 -4.67
CA ASN A 38 4.40 12.90 -5.63
C ASN A 38 4.12 14.35 -6.06
N ARG A 39 2.86 14.83 -5.95
CA ARG A 39 2.51 16.24 -6.21
C ARG A 39 2.94 17.17 -5.06
N LEU A 40 3.10 16.63 -3.86
CA LEU A 40 3.62 17.32 -2.66
C LEU A 40 5.11 17.02 -2.43
N ASP A 41 5.79 16.45 -3.42
CA ASP A 41 7.20 16.11 -3.31
C ASP A 41 8.05 17.38 -3.32
N HIS A 42 8.34 17.90 -2.13
CA HIS A 42 9.10 19.13 -1.93
C HIS A 42 10.53 19.05 -2.50
N THR A 43 11.02 17.83 -2.75
CA THR A 43 12.33 17.61 -3.37
C THR A 43 12.33 17.89 -4.86
N LYS A 44 11.16 17.88 -5.50
CA LYS A 44 10.95 18.23 -6.92
C LYS A 44 10.31 19.61 -7.09
N PHE A 45 9.42 19.97 -6.17
CA PHE A 45 8.68 21.22 -6.17
C PHE A 45 8.99 21.97 -4.88
N PRO A 46 9.98 22.87 -4.86
CA PRO A 46 10.36 23.61 -3.66
C PRO A 46 9.16 24.31 -3.03
N ILE A 47 9.04 24.19 -1.69
CA ILE A 47 7.98 24.81 -0.90
C ILE A 47 8.15 26.34 -0.94
N ARG A 48 7.05 27.08 -1.06
CA ARG A 48 7.09 28.54 -1.09
C ARG A 48 7.42 29.11 0.29
N GLN A 49 8.00 30.30 0.35
CA GLN A 49 8.42 30.92 1.62
C GLN A 49 7.24 31.22 2.57
N ASP A 50 6.02 31.36 2.04
CA ASP A 50 4.79 31.64 2.77
C ASP A 50 4.03 30.36 3.21
N GLU A 51 4.52 29.17 2.87
CA GLU A 51 3.88 27.89 3.19
C GLU A 51 4.50 27.24 4.46
N ASP A 52 3.66 26.59 5.29
CA ASP A 52 4.13 25.81 6.44
C ASP A 52 4.87 24.55 5.95
N THR A 53 6.21 24.62 5.96
CA THR A 53 7.10 23.55 5.47
C THR A 53 6.89 22.24 6.23
N ILE A 54 6.64 22.29 7.54
CA ILE A 54 6.48 21.09 8.37
C ILE A 54 5.20 20.36 7.98
N ASN A 55 4.09 21.10 7.82
CA ASN A 55 2.82 20.49 7.41
C ASN A 55 2.89 19.94 5.98
N HIS A 56 3.60 20.64 5.08
CA HIS A 56 3.79 20.18 3.71
C HIS A 56 4.56 18.85 3.67
N VAL A 57 5.73 18.80 4.33
CA VAL A 57 6.55 17.57 4.43
C VAL A 57 5.78 16.45 5.14
N GLY A 58 5.05 16.78 6.21
CA GLY A 58 4.22 15.83 6.94
C GLY A 58 3.12 15.22 6.06
N SER A 59 2.44 16.05 5.26
CA SER A 59 1.39 15.60 4.32
C SER A 59 1.94 14.70 3.23
N TYR A 60 3.11 15.04 2.68
CA TYR A 60 3.84 14.19 1.73
C TYR A 60 4.13 12.81 2.32
N GLN A 61 4.75 12.76 3.50
CA GLN A 61 5.14 11.51 4.16
C GLN A 61 3.92 10.70 4.59
N MET A 62 2.83 11.34 5.02
CA MET A 62 1.56 10.70 5.35
C MET A 62 0.97 9.99 4.14
N LEU A 63 0.81 10.69 3.01
CA LEU A 63 0.26 10.10 1.79
C LEU A 63 1.15 8.96 1.29
N LEU A 64 2.47 9.12 1.39
CA LEU A 64 3.42 8.06 1.05
C LEU A 64 3.28 6.84 2.00
N SER A 65 3.08 7.07 3.29
CA SER A 65 2.87 6.01 4.28
C SER A 65 1.59 5.21 3.97
N PHE A 66 0.46 5.90 3.73
CA PHE A 66 -0.79 5.24 3.34
C PHE A 66 -0.68 4.53 1.99
N SER A 67 0.10 5.08 1.07
CA SER A 67 0.41 4.43 -0.19
C SER A 67 1.10 3.08 0.04
N PHE A 68 2.13 3.02 0.88
CA PHE A 68 2.80 1.78 1.27
C PHE A 68 1.86 0.82 2.01
N GLU A 69 1.02 1.33 2.90
CA GLU A 69 0.03 0.53 3.63
C GLU A 69 -0.88 -0.24 2.66
N ASN A 70 -1.47 0.47 1.70
CA ASN A 70 -2.34 -0.10 0.68
C ASN A 70 -1.59 -1.11 -0.19
N LEU A 71 -0.35 -0.81 -0.58
CA LEU A 71 0.48 -1.71 -1.36
C LEU A 71 0.77 -3.02 -0.62
N ILE A 72 1.16 -2.95 0.66
CA ILE A 72 1.44 -4.13 1.49
C ILE A 72 0.16 -4.93 1.74
N LYS A 73 -0.97 -4.28 2.02
CA LYS A 73 -2.27 -4.95 2.15
C LYS A 73 -2.66 -5.70 0.87
N GLY A 74 -2.48 -5.08 -0.29
CA GLY A 74 -2.69 -5.75 -1.58
C GLY A 74 -1.82 -7.00 -1.74
N LEU A 75 -0.55 -6.94 -1.31
CA LEU A 75 0.35 -8.09 -1.29
C LEU A 75 -0.11 -9.18 -0.29
N VAL A 76 -0.57 -8.81 0.90
CA VAL A 76 -1.13 -9.76 1.87
C VAL A 76 -2.32 -10.50 1.28
N VAL A 77 -3.28 -9.76 0.70
CA VAL A 77 -4.45 -10.35 0.03
C VAL A 77 -4.01 -11.28 -1.10
N PHE A 78 -3.04 -10.86 -1.92
CA PHE A 78 -2.49 -11.69 -2.99
C PHE A 78 -1.92 -13.02 -2.48
N PHE A 79 -1.10 -13.00 -1.42
CA PHE A 79 -0.49 -14.22 -0.89
C PHE A 79 -1.52 -15.14 -0.21
N ARG A 80 -2.51 -14.58 0.50
CA ARG A 80 -3.62 -15.35 1.08
C ARG A 80 -4.43 -16.06 0.01
N LEU A 81 -4.80 -15.35 -1.06
CA LEU A 81 -5.52 -15.93 -2.20
C LEU A 81 -4.72 -17.07 -2.86
N ARG A 82 -3.39 -16.93 -2.98
CA ARG A 82 -2.54 -18.02 -3.49
C ARG A 82 -2.51 -19.27 -2.59
N GLN A 83 -2.80 -19.11 -1.31
CA GLN A 83 -2.92 -20.22 -0.36
C GLN A 83 -4.35 -20.79 -0.28
N GLY A 84 -5.28 -20.28 -1.11
CA GLY A 84 -6.69 -20.68 -1.09
C GLY A 84 -7.52 -20.01 0.01
N ASP A 85 -6.93 -19.07 0.75
CA ASP A 85 -7.64 -18.29 1.76
C ASP A 85 -8.40 -17.15 1.07
N THR A 86 -9.73 -17.21 1.15
CA THR A 86 -10.67 -16.27 0.52
C THR A 86 -11.31 -15.33 1.52
N GLU A 87 -10.90 -15.37 2.79
CA GLU A 87 -11.42 -14.49 3.81
C GLU A 87 -10.87 -13.07 3.66
N THR A 88 -11.70 -12.09 4.05
CA THR A 88 -11.28 -10.69 4.10
C THR A 88 -10.10 -10.50 5.04
N LEU A 89 -9.36 -9.39 4.87
CA LEU A 89 -8.38 -8.98 5.88
C LEU A 89 -9.04 -8.89 7.25
N VAL A 90 -8.42 -9.49 8.27
CA VAL A 90 -8.88 -9.36 9.66
C VAL A 90 -8.38 -8.05 10.28
N SER A 91 -8.95 -7.66 11.43
CA SER A 91 -8.66 -6.40 12.13
C SER A 91 -7.18 -6.08 12.31
N LYS A 92 -6.32 -7.09 12.54
CA LYS A 92 -4.86 -6.91 12.70
C LYS A 92 -4.19 -6.27 11.49
N HIS A 93 -4.76 -6.43 10.28
CA HIS A 93 -4.21 -5.85 9.07
C HIS A 93 -4.64 -4.39 8.87
N PHE A 94 -5.64 -3.89 9.58
CA PHE A 94 -6.07 -2.49 9.53
C PHE A 94 -5.27 -1.64 10.53
N THR A 95 -3.96 -1.79 10.50
CA THR A 95 -3.01 -1.00 11.27
C THR A 95 -2.23 -0.05 10.36
N HIS A 96 -1.80 1.08 10.91
CA HIS A 96 -0.88 2.02 10.26
C HIS A 96 0.59 1.68 10.53
N ASP A 97 0.87 0.61 11.29
CA ASP A 97 2.21 0.09 11.50
C ASP A 97 2.64 -0.77 10.30
N LEU A 98 3.35 -0.16 9.36
CA LEU A 98 3.88 -0.80 8.16
C LEU A 98 4.92 -1.87 8.50
N GLY A 99 5.63 -1.71 9.62
CA GLY A 99 6.59 -2.71 10.10
C GLY A 99 5.88 -3.99 10.53
N ALA A 100 4.81 -3.85 11.30
CA ALA A 100 3.96 -4.98 11.69
C ALA A 100 3.33 -5.67 10.47
N LEU A 101 2.84 -4.90 9.49
CA LEU A 101 2.28 -5.45 8.25
C LEU A 101 3.32 -6.23 7.44
N ALA A 102 4.52 -5.67 7.27
CA ALA A 102 5.61 -6.31 6.53
C ALA A 102 6.15 -7.58 7.20
N CYS A 103 5.99 -7.69 8.52
CA CYS A 103 6.35 -8.87 9.30
C CYS A 103 5.21 -9.90 9.40
N ASP A 104 4.02 -9.65 8.82
CA ASP A 104 2.98 -10.67 8.79
C ASP A 104 3.49 -11.93 8.06
N PRO A 105 3.20 -13.15 8.57
CA PRO A 105 3.66 -14.38 7.93
C PRO A 105 3.29 -14.49 6.44
N CYS A 106 2.18 -13.89 6.00
CA CYS A 106 1.78 -13.86 4.60
C CYS A 106 2.78 -13.09 3.72
N CYS A 107 3.53 -12.15 4.30
CA CYS A 107 4.54 -11.34 3.62
C CYS A 107 5.93 -11.99 3.56
N ALA A 108 6.14 -13.16 4.18
CA ALA A 108 7.43 -13.86 4.14
C ALA A 108 8.03 -14.01 2.71
N PRO A 109 7.25 -14.28 1.65
CA PRO A 109 7.78 -14.37 0.28
C PRO A 109 8.39 -13.07 -0.26
N LEU A 110 8.08 -11.90 0.33
CA LEU A 110 8.64 -10.61 -0.10
C LEU A 110 10.12 -10.45 0.29
N LYS A 111 10.61 -11.26 1.24
CA LYS A 111 11.98 -11.20 1.76
C LYS A 111 12.40 -9.76 2.11
N ILE A 112 11.57 -9.08 2.91
CA ILE A 112 11.84 -7.71 3.35
C ILE A 112 13.15 -7.69 4.15
N THR A 113 14.14 -6.93 3.68
CA THR A 113 15.44 -6.82 4.36
C THR A 113 15.32 -5.98 5.63
N PRO A 114 16.26 -6.09 6.59
CA PRO A 114 16.27 -5.24 7.78
C PRO A 114 16.27 -3.73 7.46
N HIS A 115 16.94 -3.32 6.39
CA HIS A 115 17.00 -1.91 5.96
C HIS A 115 15.64 -1.41 5.41
N GLU A 116 14.97 -2.25 4.62
CA GLU A 116 13.63 -1.95 4.12
C GLU A 116 12.62 -1.90 5.28
N LEU A 117 12.72 -2.82 6.23
CA LEU A 117 11.89 -2.80 7.43
C LEU A 117 12.10 -1.53 8.25
N ALA A 118 13.35 -1.07 8.42
CA ALA A 118 13.63 0.21 9.07
C ALA A 118 13.02 1.40 8.32
N THR A 119 13.00 1.35 6.98
CA THR A 119 12.36 2.35 6.13
C THR A 119 10.85 2.39 6.36
N LEU A 120 10.19 1.23 6.37
CA LEU A 120 8.75 1.10 6.64
C LEU A 120 8.38 1.56 8.06
N LYS A 121 9.17 1.19 9.08
CA LYS A 121 8.94 1.63 10.46
C LYS A 121 8.99 3.15 10.60
N ARG A 122 9.95 3.79 9.92
CA ARG A 122 10.06 5.26 9.90
C ARG A 122 8.86 5.92 9.21
N LEU A 123 8.39 5.37 8.09
CA LEU A 123 7.17 5.85 7.42
C LEU A 123 5.90 5.63 8.25
N SER A 124 5.87 4.59 9.09
CA SER A 124 4.72 4.28 9.96
C SER A 124 4.41 5.42 10.92
N ALA A 125 5.43 6.14 11.41
CA ALA A 125 5.24 7.28 12.31
C ALA A 125 4.30 8.33 11.70
N TYR A 126 4.46 8.63 10.40
CA TYR A 126 3.63 9.61 9.69
C TYR A 126 2.19 9.13 9.50
N GLY A 127 1.99 7.85 9.19
CA GLY A 127 0.65 7.26 9.07
C GLY A 127 -0.10 7.23 10.40
N ILE A 128 0.60 6.89 11.49
CA ILE A 128 0.04 6.82 12.84
C ILE A 128 -0.31 8.22 13.38
N TRP A 129 0.56 9.20 13.20
CA TRP A 129 0.29 10.54 13.72
C TRP A 129 -0.74 11.31 12.93
N ALA A 130 -0.78 11.15 11.60
CA ALA A 130 -1.73 11.84 10.74
C ALA A 130 -3.19 11.70 11.19
N GLY A 131 -3.54 10.55 11.79
CA GLY A 131 -4.88 10.32 12.34
C GLY A 131 -5.12 10.93 13.72
N ARG A 132 -4.09 11.47 14.39
CA ARG A 132 -4.14 11.86 15.81
C ARG A 132 -3.67 13.29 16.11
N TYR A 133 -2.71 13.82 15.35
CA TYR A 133 -2.07 15.10 15.64
C TYR A 133 -1.79 15.89 14.38
N PRO A 134 -1.98 17.23 14.40
CA PRO A 134 -1.65 18.09 13.27
C PRO A 134 -0.13 18.22 13.07
N ARG A 135 0.68 17.90 14.08
CA ARG A 135 2.13 18.02 14.06
C ARG A 135 2.82 16.83 14.75
N PRO A 136 4.04 16.48 14.31
CA PRO A 136 4.92 15.54 15.00
C PRO A 136 5.11 15.90 16.47
N MET A 137 5.09 14.89 17.35
CA MET A 137 5.27 15.11 18.79
C MET A 137 6.74 15.34 19.19
N ARG A 138 7.68 14.84 18.38
CA ARG A 138 9.12 14.98 18.64
C ARG A 138 9.83 15.40 17.36
N GLU A 139 10.78 16.31 17.51
CA GLU A 139 11.60 16.81 16.38
C GLU A 139 12.39 15.70 15.71
N VAL A 140 12.88 14.73 16.49
CA VAL A 140 13.65 13.57 15.99
C VAL A 140 12.85 12.71 15.02
N ASP A 141 11.53 12.81 15.06
CA ASP A 141 10.67 12.03 14.21
C ASP A 141 10.36 12.78 12.87
N VAL A 142 10.72 14.07 12.77
CA VAL A 142 10.63 14.88 11.55
C VAL A 142 11.92 14.77 10.76
N ILE A 143 11.88 14.05 9.65
CA ILE A 143 13.06 13.87 8.80
C ILE A 143 12.84 14.66 7.53
N VAL A 144 13.48 15.82 7.46
CA VAL A 144 13.56 16.61 6.23
C VAL A 144 14.56 15.93 5.31
N LYS A 145 14.04 15.37 4.21
CA LYS A 145 14.85 14.68 3.20
C LYS A 145 15.14 15.64 2.05
N SER A 146 16.37 15.60 1.55
CA SER A 146 16.73 16.19 0.27
C SER A 146 16.50 15.19 -0.87
N TYR A 147 16.36 15.70 -2.10
CA TYR A 147 16.42 14.88 -3.30
C TYR A 147 17.74 14.09 -3.31
N GLY A 148 17.68 12.79 -3.58
CA GLY A 148 18.88 11.94 -3.60
C GLY A 148 19.44 11.57 -2.23
N SER A 149 18.80 11.98 -1.12
CA SER A 149 19.13 11.42 0.20
C SER A 149 19.01 9.89 0.19
N ARG A 150 19.78 9.23 1.06
CA ARG A 150 19.76 7.77 1.21
C ARG A 150 18.35 7.27 1.54
N GLU A 151 17.63 8.00 2.39
CA GLU A 151 16.25 7.75 2.78
C GLU A 151 15.30 7.78 1.60
N TYR A 152 15.31 8.90 0.84
CA TYR A 152 14.45 9.07 -0.33
C TYR A 152 14.71 7.97 -1.36
N THR A 153 15.98 7.64 -1.59
CA THR A 153 16.39 6.59 -2.53
C THR A 153 15.92 5.22 -2.06
N ALA A 154 16.09 4.89 -0.78
CA ALA A 154 15.63 3.62 -0.22
C ALA A 154 14.10 3.47 -0.30
N GLU A 155 13.35 4.54 -0.03
CA GLU A 155 11.89 4.57 -0.16
C GLU A 155 11.44 4.33 -1.59
N LYS A 156 12.07 5.02 -2.54
CA LYS A 156 11.78 4.83 -3.97
C LYS A 156 12.08 3.41 -4.43
N ILE A 157 13.25 2.87 -4.10
CA ILE A 157 13.65 1.50 -4.48
C ILE A 157 12.67 0.48 -3.89
N LEU A 158 12.33 0.62 -2.60
CA LEU A 158 11.39 -0.28 -1.94
C LEU A 158 10.00 -0.19 -2.57
N TRP A 159 9.51 1.02 -2.83
CA TRP A 159 8.24 1.25 -3.52
C TRP A 159 8.21 0.56 -4.88
N ASP A 160 9.19 0.86 -5.73
CA ASP A 160 9.26 0.34 -7.09
C ASP A 160 9.30 -1.20 -7.08
N ARG A 161 10.11 -1.80 -6.20
CA ARG A 161 10.19 -3.26 -6.05
C ARG A 161 8.85 -3.89 -5.69
N LEU A 162 8.19 -3.40 -4.64
CA LEU A 162 6.91 -3.94 -4.18
C LEU A 162 5.78 -3.66 -5.19
N SER A 163 5.79 -2.48 -5.80
CA SER A 163 4.82 -2.05 -6.81
C SER A 163 4.91 -2.91 -8.06
N ILE A 164 6.12 -3.16 -8.59
CA ILE A 164 6.33 -4.04 -9.74
C ILE A 164 5.91 -5.48 -9.39
N TYR A 165 6.24 -5.94 -8.17
CA TYR A 165 5.87 -7.27 -7.72
C TYR A 165 4.35 -7.46 -7.75
N LEU A 166 3.59 -6.52 -7.16
CA LEU A 166 2.12 -6.59 -7.14
C LEU A 166 1.53 -6.30 -8.52
N TYR A 167 2.06 -5.35 -9.29
CA TYR A 167 1.56 -5.08 -10.64
C TYR A 167 1.62 -6.32 -11.54
N ASN A 168 2.71 -7.08 -11.49
CA ASN A 168 2.88 -8.26 -12.33
C ASN A 168 1.99 -9.45 -11.91
N ARG A 169 1.34 -9.40 -10.74
CA ARG A 169 0.68 -10.57 -10.12
C ARG A 169 -0.72 -10.31 -9.56
N GLY A 170 -0.99 -9.08 -9.16
CA GLY A 170 -2.17 -8.60 -8.46
C GLY A 170 -3.41 -8.49 -9.34
N TRP A 171 -3.25 -8.68 -10.65
CA TRP A 171 -4.35 -8.93 -11.58
C TRP A 171 -4.89 -10.36 -11.42
N ILE A 172 -5.25 -10.75 -10.20
CA ILE A 172 -6.10 -11.91 -9.98
C ILE A 172 -7.48 -11.50 -10.48
N LYS A 173 -7.83 -11.98 -11.68
CA LYS A 173 -9.10 -11.65 -12.30
C LYS A 173 -10.25 -12.05 -11.39
N LYS A 174 -11.15 -11.10 -11.16
CA LYS A 174 -12.42 -11.31 -10.48
C LYS A 174 -13.18 -12.39 -11.25
N TRP A 175 -13.22 -13.61 -10.71
CA TRP A 175 -14.06 -14.68 -11.25
C TRP A 175 -15.50 -14.27 -11.01
N VAL A 176 -16.13 -13.69 -12.03
CA VAL A 176 -17.58 -13.52 -12.04
C VAL A 176 -18.16 -14.90 -12.31
N ASP A 177 -18.98 -15.35 -11.38
CA ASP A 177 -19.66 -16.63 -11.41
C ASP A 177 -20.39 -16.84 -12.75
N LYS A 178 -20.30 -18.04 -13.33
CA LYS A 178 -20.66 -18.36 -14.72
C LYS A 178 -22.14 -18.16 -15.07
N THR A 179 -22.97 -17.73 -14.12
CA THR A 179 -24.41 -17.59 -14.33
C THR A 179 -24.83 -16.25 -14.94
N ARG A 180 -23.99 -15.19 -14.92
CA ARG A 180 -24.23 -13.96 -15.71
C ARG A 180 -22.92 -13.27 -16.13
N TYR A 181 -22.71 -13.22 -17.45
CA TYR A 181 -21.62 -12.56 -18.20
C TYR A 181 -20.21 -13.14 -18.02
N SER A 182 -19.85 -13.94 -19.03
CA SER A 182 -18.55 -14.55 -19.25
C SER A 182 -17.46 -13.53 -19.61
N THR A 183 -16.39 -13.45 -18.82
CA THR A 183 -15.03 -13.18 -19.35
C THR A 183 -13.99 -13.83 -18.43
N ILE A 184 -13.45 -14.95 -18.91
CA ILE A 184 -12.30 -15.66 -18.34
C ILE A 184 -11.03 -14.92 -18.77
N LEU A 185 -10.05 -14.69 -17.88
CA LEU A 185 -8.67 -15.03 -18.27
C LEU A 185 -7.92 -15.66 -17.10
N MET A 186 -7.11 -16.64 -17.47
CA MET A 186 -6.20 -17.35 -16.59
C MET A 186 -5.05 -16.44 -16.16
N LEU A 187 -4.51 -16.74 -14.98
CA LEU A 187 -3.13 -16.42 -14.65
C LEU A 187 -2.27 -17.01 -15.75
N LYS A 188 -1.62 -16.16 -16.55
CA LYS A 188 -0.41 -16.61 -17.24
C LYS A 188 0.62 -16.68 -16.12
N GLU A 189 0.88 -17.89 -15.61
CA GLU A 189 2.07 -18.07 -14.79
C GLU A 189 3.24 -17.51 -15.61
N PRO A 190 4.02 -16.54 -15.09
CA PRO A 190 5.26 -16.20 -15.75
C PRO A 190 6.08 -17.49 -15.73
N ASP A 191 6.42 -18.00 -16.91
CA ASP A 191 7.22 -19.20 -17.08
C ASP A 191 8.39 -19.13 -16.09
N ALA A 192 8.47 -20.11 -15.19
CA ALA A 192 9.51 -20.20 -14.16
C ALA A 192 10.93 -20.42 -14.74
N ASN A 193 11.08 -20.34 -16.06
CA ASN A 193 12.30 -20.60 -16.82
C ASN A 193 12.98 -19.34 -17.39
N CYS A 194 12.68 -18.14 -16.90
CA CYS A 194 13.37 -16.91 -17.36
C CYS A 194 14.25 -16.24 -16.29
N ILE A 195 14.76 -17.02 -15.32
CA ILE A 195 15.95 -16.62 -14.55
C ILE A 195 17.06 -17.57 -14.97
N ASP A 196 17.56 -17.37 -16.18
CA ASP A 196 18.86 -17.92 -16.55
C ASP A 196 19.95 -17.16 -15.81
N GLU A 197 20.81 -17.97 -15.21
CA GLU A 197 22.07 -17.67 -14.58
C GLU A 197 22.92 -16.75 -15.46
N ASN A 198 23.23 -15.56 -14.96
CA ASN A 198 24.44 -14.81 -15.31
C ASN A 198 24.73 -13.80 -14.19
N ASN A 199 25.23 -14.34 -13.07
CA ASN A 199 26.30 -13.78 -12.23
C ASN A 199 26.67 -14.77 -11.13
#